data_AF-T2G8W1-F1
#
_entry.id   AF-T2G8W1-F1
#
_cell.length_a   1.000
_cell.length_b   1.000
_cell.length_c   1.000
_cell.angle_alpha   90.00
_cell.angle_beta   90.00
_cell.angle_gamma   90.00
#
_symmetry.space_group_name_H-M   'P 1'
#
loop_
_entity.id
_entity.type
_entity.pdbx_description
1 polymer ?
#
loop_
_entity_poly.entity_id
_entity_poly.type
_entity_poly.pdbx_seq_one_letter_code
_entity_poly.pdbx_strand_id
1 'polypeptide(L)'
;MALSKAEQYLIYDTSLQMLQQDLLTNALFQNGSVGRSLRDMVLSRQPVQPLTNPYDEAITGSLRADSRTTMQNSRNVTEAASMVGIAEEGVAGIQSALEEMQGIIADINSGALDKTSTIVRDNYNDLKTKVLGYISNTEYNGIHMLDSTQWGTEQISSSGAVHVQAFKNGGFNVQFQAVDSLNFAGLSGADLANDTTRADQNALLSSLHSEVSAVQDMYASRQESLTYQAERLKSQSGLLDQAVEARRQTPTATVSDLLLDLVLKDSGSLLDQSS
;
A
#
# COMPACT_ATOMS: atom_id res chain seq x y z
N MET A 1 55.28 81.59 -20.97
CA MET A 1 54.02 81.96 -21.65
C MET A 1 52.88 81.61 -20.70
N ALA A 2 52.21 82.61 -20.15
CA ALA A 2 51.04 82.38 -19.30
C ALA A 2 49.82 82.23 -20.21
N LEU A 3 49.04 81.16 -19.99
CA LEU A 3 47.74 80.94 -20.65
C LEU A 3 46.91 82.21 -20.57
N SER A 4 46.24 82.57 -21.66
CA SER A 4 45.33 83.72 -21.65
C SER A 4 44.16 83.42 -20.70
N LYS A 5 43.61 84.45 -20.07
CA LYS A 5 42.48 84.29 -19.13
C LYS A 5 41.31 83.52 -19.75
N ALA A 6 41.09 83.66 -21.06
CA ALA A 6 40.05 82.94 -21.79
C ALA A 6 40.30 81.42 -21.86
N GLU A 7 41.54 80.99 -22.09
CA GLU A 7 41.92 79.57 -22.10
C GLU A 7 41.84 78.95 -20.70
N GLN A 8 42.18 79.72 -19.65
CA GLN A 8 42.02 79.26 -18.27
C GLN A 8 40.54 79.05 -17.90
N TYR A 9 39.65 79.94 -18.33
CA TYR A 9 38.21 79.78 -18.12
C TYR A 9 37.65 78.58 -18.88
N LEU A 10 38.09 78.35 -20.13
CA LEU A 10 37.63 77.21 -20.93
C LEU A 10 38.08 75.87 -20.34
N ILE A 11 39.33 75.79 -19.87
CA ILE A 11 39.87 74.59 -19.21
C ILE A 11 39.13 74.35 -17.89
N TYR A 12 38.86 75.40 -17.13
CA TYR A 12 38.10 75.28 -15.88
C TYR A 12 36.68 74.77 -16.12
N ASP A 13 35.96 75.35 -17.07
CA ASP A 13 34.56 74.98 -17.35
C ASP A 13 34.44 73.56 -17.93
N THR A 14 35.32 73.19 -18.87
CA THR A 14 35.35 71.82 -19.41
C THR A 14 35.73 70.80 -18.35
N SER A 15 36.70 71.10 -17.46
CA SER A 15 37.05 70.21 -16.36
C SER A 15 35.91 70.04 -15.36
N LEU A 16 35.15 71.10 -15.08
CA LEU A 16 33.99 71.05 -14.19
C LEU A 16 32.87 70.21 -14.82
N GLN A 17 32.66 70.33 -16.12
CA GLN A 17 31.64 69.59 -16.85
C GLN A 17 31.96 68.09 -16.92
N MET A 18 33.23 67.73 -17.15
CA MET A 18 33.68 66.33 -17.09
C MET A 18 33.55 65.75 -15.69
N LEU A 19 33.90 66.53 -14.66
CA LEU A 19 33.78 66.10 -13.26
C LEU A 19 32.32 65.92 -12.84
N GLN A 20 31.41 66.76 -13.34
CA GLN A 20 29.96 66.59 -13.17
C GLN A 20 29.43 65.34 -13.88
N GLN A 21 29.90 65.06 -15.11
CA GLN A 21 29.54 63.82 -15.81
C GLN A 21 30.05 62.58 -15.08
N ASP A 22 31.28 62.57 -14.59
CA ASP A 22 31.83 61.46 -13.82
C ASP A 22 31.08 61.25 -12.51
N LEU A 23 30.72 62.32 -11.80
CA LEU A 23 29.90 62.24 -10.59
C LEU A 23 28.50 61.69 -10.87
N LEU A 24 27.86 62.10 -11.97
CA LEU A 24 26.54 61.59 -12.36
C LEU A 24 26.61 60.11 -12.78
N THR A 25 27.63 59.74 -13.55
CA THR A 25 27.84 58.36 -14.00
C THR A 25 28.12 57.45 -12.80
N ASN A 26 28.98 57.89 -11.89
CA ASN A 26 29.28 57.15 -10.67
C ASN A 26 28.04 57.07 -9.72
N ALA A 27 27.30 58.17 -9.55
CA ALA A 27 26.07 58.17 -8.77
C ALA A 27 24.98 57.26 -9.37
N LEU A 28 24.84 57.19 -10.70
CA LEU A 28 23.84 56.37 -11.39
C LEU A 28 24.23 54.88 -11.43
N PHE A 29 25.51 54.55 -11.60
CA PHE A 29 25.96 53.16 -11.78
C PHE A 29 26.52 52.49 -10.51
N GLN A 30 27.13 53.22 -9.56
CA GLN A 30 27.60 52.62 -8.31
C GLN A 30 26.55 52.69 -7.19
N ASN A 31 25.80 53.78 -7.07
CA ASN A 31 24.83 54.01 -6.00
C ASN A 31 23.37 54.08 -6.45
N GLY A 32 23.12 54.15 -7.76
CA GLY A 32 21.78 54.20 -8.34
C GLY A 32 21.08 52.83 -8.28
N SER A 33 19.76 52.87 -8.19
CA SER A 33 18.90 51.67 -8.24
C SER A 33 19.11 50.85 -9.52
N VAL A 34 19.42 51.51 -10.64
CA VAL A 34 19.68 50.87 -11.94
C VAL A 34 20.99 50.09 -11.93
N GLY A 35 22.08 50.69 -11.42
CA GLY A 35 23.37 50.01 -11.29
C GLY A 35 23.35 48.84 -10.30
N ARG A 36 22.60 48.98 -9.20
CA ARG A 36 22.34 47.87 -8.26
C ARG A 36 21.49 46.78 -8.91
N SER A 37 20.43 47.13 -9.65
CA SER A 37 19.56 46.17 -10.32
C SER A 37 20.28 45.40 -11.43
N LEU A 38 21.16 46.05 -12.20
CA LEU A 38 21.98 45.38 -13.22
C LEU A 38 23.05 44.50 -12.57
N ARG A 39 23.67 44.96 -11.48
CA ARG A 39 24.63 44.16 -10.72
C ARG A 39 23.97 42.97 -10.04
N ASP A 40 22.76 43.12 -9.50
CA ASP A 40 21.95 42.01 -8.99
C ASP A 40 21.56 41.08 -10.14
N MET A 41 21.13 41.58 -11.29
CA MET A 41 20.76 40.71 -12.41
C MET A 41 21.94 39.89 -12.97
N VAL A 42 23.16 40.44 -12.92
CA VAL A 42 24.38 39.78 -13.42
C VAL A 42 25.05 38.90 -12.35
N LEU A 43 25.00 39.28 -11.07
CA LEU A 43 25.73 38.61 -9.98
C LEU A 43 24.85 37.88 -8.98
N SER A 44 23.58 38.25 -8.82
CA SER A 44 22.65 37.42 -8.08
C SER A 44 22.46 36.17 -8.93
N ARG A 45 22.89 35.01 -8.40
CA ARG A 45 22.25 33.76 -8.76
C ARG A 45 20.79 34.02 -8.43
N GLN A 46 19.98 34.28 -9.46
CA GLN A 46 18.53 34.17 -9.30
C GLN A 46 18.33 32.90 -8.49
N PRO A 47 17.59 32.91 -7.36
CA PRO A 47 17.09 31.68 -6.85
C PRO A 47 16.26 31.17 -8.01
N VAL A 48 16.83 30.27 -8.80
CA VAL A 48 16.12 29.52 -9.81
C VAL A 48 15.20 28.69 -8.93
N GLN A 49 14.07 29.29 -8.52
CA GLN A 49 12.89 28.50 -8.28
C GLN A 49 12.79 27.75 -9.58
N PRO A 50 13.05 26.43 -9.57
CA PRO A 50 12.84 25.66 -10.78
C PRO A 50 11.44 26.04 -11.21
N LEU A 51 11.29 26.52 -12.45
CA LEU A 51 9.98 26.72 -13.06
C LEU A 51 9.40 25.31 -13.23
N THR A 52 9.06 24.66 -12.12
CA THR A 52 8.25 23.47 -12.11
C THR A 52 6.91 23.95 -12.59
N ASN A 53 6.61 23.59 -13.83
CA ASN A 53 5.32 23.78 -14.43
C ASN A 53 4.25 23.38 -13.39
N PRO A 54 3.34 24.28 -12.97
CA PRO A 54 2.36 23.97 -11.92
C PRO A 54 1.50 22.75 -12.27
N TYR A 55 1.35 22.44 -13.56
CA TYR A 55 0.73 21.20 -14.02
C TYR A 55 1.57 19.96 -13.73
N ASP A 56 2.89 20.01 -13.89
CA ASP A 56 3.77 18.87 -13.59
C ASP A 56 3.93 18.64 -12.08
N GLU A 57 3.95 19.71 -11.27
CA GLU A 57 3.92 19.56 -9.81
C GLU A 57 2.57 19.00 -9.34
N ALA A 58 1.45 19.45 -9.94
CA ALA A 58 0.13 18.91 -9.64
C ALA A 58 0.01 17.42 -10.04
N ILE A 59 0.52 17.04 -11.22
CA ILE A 59 0.49 15.65 -11.70
C ILE A 59 1.41 14.77 -10.85
N THR A 60 2.63 15.20 -10.55
CA THR A 60 3.54 14.44 -9.67
C THR A 60 3.02 14.35 -8.24
N GLY A 61 2.33 15.39 -7.75
CA GLY A 61 1.59 15.36 -6.49
C GLY A 61 0.47 14.33 -6.47
N SER A 62 -0.34 14.27 -7.54
CA SER A 62 -1.39 13.25 -7.71
C SER A 62 -0.80 11.85 -7.75
N LEU A 63 0.24 11.61 -8.57
CA LEU A 63 0.89 10.30 -8.70
C LEU A 63 1.49 9.82 -7.36
N ARG A 64 2.08 10.72 -6.55
CA ARG A 64 2.54 10.37 -5.20
C ARG A 64 1.39 10.01 -4.27
N ALA A 65 0.28 10.75 -4.36
CA ALA A 65 -0.92 10.45 -3.56
C ALA A 65 -1.53 9.10 -3.96
N ASP A 66 -1.60 8.81 -5.25
CA ASP A 66 -2.09 7.55 -5.80
C ASP A 66 -1.17 6.38 -5.44
N SER A 67 0.15 6.57 -5.51
CA SER A 67 1.14 5.59 -5.06
C SER A 67 0.95 5.24 -3.57
N ARG A 68 0.87 6.26 -2.69
CA ARG A 68 0.64 6.06 -1.25
C ARG A 68 -0.69 5.37 -0.97
N THR A 69 -1.74 5.76 -1.69
CA THR A 69 -3.06 5.13 -1.57
C THR A 69 -3.00 3.66 -2.00
N THR A 70 -2.33 3.36 -3.11
CA THR A 70 -2.15 1.99 -3.62
C THR A 70 -1.32 1.14 -2.65
N MET A 71 -0.28 1.70 -2.04
CA MET A 71 0.49 1.04 -0.98
C MET A 71 -0.36 0.74 0.25
N GLN A 72 -1.21 1.67 0.67
CA GLN A 72 -2.12 1.42 1.79
C GLN A 72 -3.13 0.32 1.45
N ASN A 73 -3.68 0.32 0.23
CA ASN A 73 -4.57 -0.75 -0.23
C ASN A 73 -3.88 -2.11 -0.25
N SER A 74 -2.63 -2.16 -0.72
CA SER A 74 -1.81 -3.38 -0.68
C SER A 74 -1.71 -3.92 0.76
N ARG A 75 -1.44 -3.05 1.74
CA ARG A 75 -1.40 -3.43 3.16
C ARG A 75 -2.75 -3.94 3.68
N ASN A 76 -3.85 -3.26 3.35
CA ASN A 76 -5.20 -3.70 3.75
C ASN A 76 -5.54 -5.07 3.14
N VAL A 77 -5.16 -5.33 1.89
CA VAL A 77 -5.34 -6.63 1.24
C VAL A 77 -4.44 -7.70 1.87
N THR A 78 -3.21 -7.35 2.25
CA THR A 78 -2.34 -8.26 3.02
C THR A 78 -2.96 -8.61 4.38
N GLU A 79 -3.52 -7.63 5.08
CA GLU A 79 -4.23 -7.87 6.35
C GLU A 79 -5.41 -8.83 6.16
N ALA A 80 -6.20 -8.60 5.11
CA ALA A 80 -7.27 -9.51 4.71
C ALA A 80 -6.76 -10.93 4.41
N ALA A 81 -5.61 -11.06 3.74
CA ALA A 81 -4.99 -12.36 3.49
C ALA A 81 -4.56 -13.03 4.80
N SER A 82 -4.01 -12.28 5.75
CA SER A 82 -3.65 -12.79 7.08
C SER A 82 -4.87 -13.25 7.88
N MET A 83 -5.98 -12.49 7.83
CA MET A 83 -7.24 -12.89 8.45
C MET A 83 -7.75 -14.23 7.91
N VAL A 84 -7.75 -14.38 6.57
CA VAL A 84 -8.16 -15.63 5.92
C VAL A 84 -7.20 -16.76 6.24
N GLY A 85 -5.89 -16.50 6.32
CA GLY A 85 -4.90 -17.51 6.69
C GLY A 85 -5.07 -18.04 8.12
N ILE A 86 -5.45 -17.19 9.07
CA ILE A 86 -5.78 -17.62 10.44
C ILE A 86 -7.05 -18.47 10.45
N ALA A 87 -8.05 -18.11 9.64
CA ALA A 87 -9.25 -18.92 9.49
C ALA A 87 -8.93 -20.29 8.84
N GLU A 88 -8.06 -20.32 7.83
CA GLU A 88 -7.58 -21.55 7.20
C GLU A 88 -6.86 -22.45 8.21
N GLU A 89 -5.94 -21.92 9.00
CA GLU A 89 -5.23 -22.67 10.05
C GLU A 89 -6.19 -23.25 11.11
N GLY A 90 -7.19 -22.47 11.52
CA GLY A 90 -8.24 -22.93 12.43
C GLY A 90 -9.05 -24.10 11.85
N VAL A 91 -9.45 -24.00 10.58
CA VAL A 91 -10.19 -25.06 9.88
C VAL A 91 -9.31 -26.30 9.62
N ALA A 92 -8.03 -26.11 9.31
CA ALA A 92 -7.07 -27.22 9.18
C ALA A 92 -6.91 -27.98 10.51
N GLY A 93 -6.87 -27.27 11.65
CA GLY A 93 -6.87 -27.87 12.98
C GLY A 93 -8.14 -28.68 13.26
N ILE A 94 -9.30 -28.20 12.81
CA ILE A 94 -10.57 -28.95 12.87
C ILE A 94 -10.49 -30.20 12.00
N GLN A 95 -10.01 -30.10 10.76
CA GLN A 95 -9.87 -31.24 9.85
C GLN A 95 -9.00 -32.34 10.44
N SER A 96 -7.82 -31.99 10.96
CA SER A 96 -6.92 -32.96 11.62
C SER A 96 -7.59 -33.65 12.80
N ALA A 97 -8.34 -32.91 13.64
CA ALA A 97 -9.07 -33.51 14.75
C ALA A 97 -10.18 -34.47 14.27
N LEU A 98 -10.89 -34.15 13.18
CA LEU A 98 -11.89 -35.04 12.58
C LEU A 98 -11.26 -36.31 12.00
N GLU A 99 -10.08 -36.20 11.39
CA GLU A 99 -9.31 -37.36 10.90
C GLU A 99 -8.86 -38.27 12.04
N GLU A 100 -8.39 -37.68 13.15
CA GLU A 100 -8.07 -38.43 14.38
C GLU A 100 -9.31 -39.16 14.93
N MET A 101 -10.50 -38.52 14.91
CA MET A 101 -11.76 -39.14 15.31
C MET A 101 -12.17 -40.31 14.40
N GLN A 102 -11.99 -40.16 13.08
CA GLN A 102 -12.19 -41.26 12.12
C GLN A 102 -11.20 -42.41 12.38
N GLY A 103 -9.95 -42.08 12.70
CA GLY A 103 -8.92 -43.05 13.09
C GLY A 103 -9.34 -43.88 14.30
N ILE A 104 -9.87 -43.24 15.36
CA ILE A 104 -10.41 -43.95 16.54
C ILE A 104 -11.52 -44.94 16.13
N ILE A 105 -12.44 -44.53 15.27
CA ILE A 105 -13.51 -45.42 14.80
C ILE A 105 -12.96 -46.59 13.98
N ALA A 106 -11.97 -46.34 13.12
CA ALA A 106 -11.31 -47.38 12.33
C ALA A 106 -10.58 -48.40 13.22
N ASP A 107 -9.88 -47.94 14.26
CA ASP A 107 -9.18 -48.78 15.22
C ASP A 107 -10.15 -49.60 16.10
N ILE A 108 -11.31 -49.04 16.43
CA ILE A 108 -12.38 -49.80 17.08
C ILE A 108 -12.91 -50.89 16.14
N ASN A 109 -13.15 -50.56 14.87
CA ASN A 109 -13.67 -51.51 13.88
C ASN A 109 -12.68 -52.63 13.55
N SER A 110 -11.37 -52.35 13.58
CA SER A 110 -10.32 -53.35 13.37
C SER A 110 -10.07 -54.22 14.61
N GLY A 111 -10.64 -53.85 15.77
CA GLY A 111 -10.44 -54.52 17.04
C GLY A 111 -9.14 -54.14 17.76
N ALA A 112 -8.41 -53.13 17.26
CA ALA A 112 -7.21 -52.60 17.92
C ALA A 112 -7.57 -51.82 19.20
N LEU A 113 -8.73 -51.16 19.22
CA LEU A 113 -9.27 -50.46 20.39
C LEU A 113 -10.55 -51.13 20.89
N ASP A 114 -10.71 -51.17 22.21
CA ASP A 114 -11.93 -51.67 22.85
C ASP A 114 -13.05 -50.61 22.79
N LYS A 115 -14.14 -50.95 22.11
CA LYS A 115 -15.35 -50.12 21.97
C LYS A 115 -16.03 -49.77 23.29
N THR A 116 -15.79 -50.54 24.35
CA THR A 116 -16.37 -50.31 25.68
C THR A 116 -15.45 -49.50 26.60
N SER A 117 -14.20 -49.29 26.20
CA SER A 117 -13.22 -48.53 26.99
C SER A 117 -13.65 -47.09 27.19
N THR A 118 -13.70 -46.64 28.44
CA THR A 118 -14.01 -45.24 28.77
C THR A 118 -12.93 -44.31 28.22
N ILE A 119 -11.66 -44.71 28.26
CA ILE A 119 -10.53 -43.91 27.76
C ILE A 119 -10.70 -43.57 26.28
N VAL A 120 -11.11 -44.54 25.46
CA VAL A 120 -11.29 -44.33 24.01
C VAL A 120 -12.43 -43.35 23.75
N ARG A 121 -13.52 -43.46 24.53
CA ARG A 121 -14.69 -42.58 24.42
C ARG A 121 -14.38 -41.16 24.91
N ASP A 122 -13.60 -41.04 25.97
CA ASP A 122 -13.14 -39.76 26.51
C ASP A 122 -12.19 -39.06 25.53
N ASN A 123 -11.21 -39.78 24.96
CA ASN A 123 -10.34 -39.24 23.91
C ASN A 123 -11.14 -38.72 22.71
N TYR A 124 -12.18 -39.43 22.27
CA TYR A 124 -13.06 -38.97 21.19
C TYR A 124 -13.81 -37.69 21.56
N ASN A 125 -14.29 -37.57 22.81
CA ASN A 125 -14.95 -36.36 23.30
C ASN A 125 -13.96 -35.19 23.48
N ASP A 126 -12.71 -35.47 23.84
CA ASP A 126 -11.64 -34.47 23.93
C ASP A 126 -11.34 -33.90 22.54
N LEU A 127 -11.30 -34.75 21.50
CA LEU A 127 -11.15 -34.29 20.11
C LEU A 127 -12.33 -33.42 19.66
N LYS A 128 -13.56 -33.81 19.99
CA LYS A 128 -14.73 -32.94 19.77
C LYS A 128 -14.58 -31.60 20.48
N THR A 129 -14.12 -31.60 21.73
CA THR A 129 -13.91 -30.38 22.51
C THR A 129 -12.81 -29.51 21.89
N LYS A 130 -11.77 -30.13 21.36
CA LYS A 130 -10.70 -29.46 20.60
C LYS A 130 -11.24 -28.81 19.32
N VAL A 131 -12.11 -29.49 18.57
CA VAL A 131 -12.80 -28.93 17.40
C VAL A 131 -13.61 -27.68 17.80
N LEU A 132 -14.44 -27.79 18.84
CA LEU A 132 -15.22 -26.65 19.33
C LEU A 132 -14.33 -25.50 19.82
N GLY A 133 -13.17 -25.83 20.42
CA GLY A 133 -12.17 -24.86 20.83
C GLY A 133 -11.53 -24.12 19.65
N TYR A 134 -11.26 -24.79 18.52
CA TYR A 134 -10.81 -24.09 17.31
C TYR A 134 -11.89 -23.12 16.81
N ILE A 135 -13.15 -23.56 16.74
CA ILE A 135 -14.26 -22.71 16.28
C ILE A 135 -14.37 -21.43 17.13
N SER A 136 -14.31 -21.54 18.46
CA SER A 136 -14.47 -20.38 19.34
C SER A 136 -13.24 -19.47 19.39
N ASN A 137 -12.03 -20.04 19.26
CA ASN A 137 -10.77 -19.31 19.49
C ASN A 137 -10.12 -18.79 18.19
N THR A 138 -10.61 -19.18 17.01
CA THR A 138 -10.12 -18.64 15.74
C THR A 138 -10.65 -17.22 15.53
N GLU A 139 -9.85 -16.25 15.98
CA GLU A 139 -10.14 -14.83 15.89
C GLU A 139 -8.99 -14.02 15.29
N TYR A 140 -9.32 -12.86 14.74
CA TYR A 140 -8.35 -11.83 14.35
C TYR A 140 -8.80 -10.47 14.86
N ASN A 141 -8.00 -9.82 15.69
CA ASN A 141 -8.32 -8.52 16.29
C ASN A 141 -9.72 -8.47 16.94
N GLY A 142 -10.15 -9.57 17.58
CA GLY A 142 -11.46 -9.73 18.22
C GLY A 142 -12.61 -10.08 17.28
N ILE A 143 -12.33 -10.34 15.98
CA ILE A 143 -13.32 -10.82 15.02
C ILE A 143 -13.25 -12.35 14.99
N HIS A 144 -14.31 -13.01 15.45
CA HIS A 144 -14.44 -14.46 15.36
C HIS A 144 -14.75 -14.88 13.92
N MET A 145 -13.92 -15.75 13.34
CA MET A 145 -14.00 -16.09 11.92
C MET A 145 -14.85 -17.34 11.63
N LEU A 146 -14.99 -18.23 12.61
CA LEU A 146 -15.64 -19.54 12.44
C LEU A 146 -16.93 -19.68 13.26
N ASP A 147 -17.16 -18.77 14.21
CA ASP A 147 -18.30 -18.78 15.12
C ASP A 147 -19.32 -17.69 14.75
N SER A 148 -20.39 -18.11 14.08
CA SER A 148 -21.47 -17.23 13.65
C SER A 148 -22.31 -16.63 14.78
N THR A 149 -22.25 -17.22 15.98
CA THR A 149 -22.95 -16.67 17.15
C THR A 149 -22.36 -15.35 17.63
N GLN A 150 -21.08 -15.10 17.30
CA GLN A 150 -20.36 -13.86 17.60
C GLN A 150 -20.39 -12.85 16.44
N TRP A 151 -21.11 -13.16 15.35
CA TRP A 151 -21.23 -12.27 14.20
C TRP A 151 -22.33 -11.22 14.40
N GLY A 152 -22.37 -10.22 13.50
CA GLY A 152 -23.32 -9.11 13.58
C GLY A 152 -22.82 -7.94 14.40
N THR A 153 -21.50 -7.75 14.47
CA THR A 153 -20.86 -6.60 15.07
C THR A 153 -20.59 -5.51 14.03
N GLU A 154 -20.00 -4.39 14.43
CA GLU A 154 -19.56 -3.34 13.48
C GLU A 154 -18.45 -3.82 12.54
N GLN A 155 -17.69 -4.85 12.93
CA GLN A 155 -16.54 -5.35 12.19
C GLN A 155 -16.88 -6.52 11.25
N ILE A 156 -17.86 -7.36 11.62
CA ILE A 156 -18.32 -8.51 10.83
C ILE A 156 -19.84 -8.51 10.72
N SER A 157 -20.35 -8.60 9.49
CA SER A 157 -21.79 -8.67 9.26
C SER A 157 -22.39 -9.96 9.84
N SER A 158 -23.71 -9.98 10.04
CA SER A 158 -24.43 -11.20 10.43
C SER A 158 -24.32 -12.34 9.41
N SER A 159 -23.93 -12.03 8.17
CA SER A 159 -23.67 -13.03 7.15
C SER A 159 -22.23 -13.54 7.17
N GLY A 160 -21.34 -13.01 8.01
CA GLY A 160 -19.91 -13.38 8.05
C GLY A 160 -19.03 -12.59 7.09
N ALA A 161 -19.49 -11.44 6.59
CA ALA A 161 -18.70 -10.60 5.69
C ALA A 161 -17.92 -9.54 6.48
N VAL A 162 -16.61 -9.47 6.27
CA VAL A 162 -15.76 -8.37 6.76
C VAL A 162 -15.41 -7.47 5.59
N HIS A 163 -15.70 -6.17 5.74
CA HIS A 163 -15.40 -5.19 4.71
C HIS A 163 -13.95 -4.73 4.79
N VAL A 164 -13.19 -4.97 3.73
CA VAL A 164 -11.82 -4.50 3.58
C VAL A 164 -11.85 -3.27 2.68
N GLN A 165 -11.53 -2.12 3.26
CA GLN A 165 -11.45 -0.86 2.53
C GLN A 165 -10.35 -0.94 1.46
N ALA A 166 -10.71 -0.68 0.21
CA ALA A 166 -9.80 -0.63 -0.92
C ALA A 166 -10.08 0.63 -1.76
N PHE A 167 -9.13 1.56 -1.77
CA PHE A 167 -9.25 2.90 -2.36
C PHE A 167 -10.23 3.84 -1.62
N LYS A 168 -10.21 5.12 -2.04
CA LYS A 168 -10.85 6.25 -1.38
C LYS A 168 -12.37 6.11 -1.20
N ASN A 169 -13.05 5.41 -2.12
CA ASN A 169 -14.50 5.23 -2.14
C ASN A 169 -14.91 3.78 -2.45
N GLY A 170 -14.07 2.80 -2.11
CA GLY A 170 -14.30 1.40 -2.49
C GLY A 170 -13.79 0.41 -1.46
N GLY A 171 -14.10 -0.85 -1.70
CA GLY A 171 -13.68 -1.96 -0.86
C GLY A 171 -14.21 -3.27 -1.42
N PHE A 172 -13.82 -4.35 -0.77
CA PHE A 172 -14.34 -5.67 -1.05
C PHE A 172 -14.65 -6.38 0.26
N ASN A 173 -15.50 -7.40 0.19
CA ASN A 173 -15.86 -8.17 1.37
C ASN A 173 -15.10 -9.50 1.36
N VAL A 174 -14.50 -9.83 2.50
CA VAL A 174 -14.03 -11.18 2.79
C VAL A 174 -15.16 -11.92 3.45
N GLN A 175 -15.62 -12.98 2.82
CA GLN A 175 -16.72 -13.81 3.31
C GLN A 175 -16.17 -15.00 4.10
N PHE A 176 -16.54 -15.09 5.37
CA PHE A 176 -16.28 -16.24 6.24
C PHE A 176 -17.50 -17.18 6.26
N GLN A 177 -17.26 -18.45 6.56
CA GLN A 177 -18.27 -19.50 6.65
C GLN A 177 -18.51 -19.87 8.11
N ALA A 178 -19.78 -20.06 8.45
CA ALA A 178 -20.23 -20.41 9.79
C ALA A 178 -19.97 -21.90 10.05
N VAL A 179 -18.78 -22.22 10.56
CA VAL A 179 -18.40 -23.61 10.85
C VAL A 179 -19.14 -24.11 12.09
N ASP A 180 -19.42 -23.24 13.06
CA ASP A 180 -20.26 -23.53 14.22
C ASP A 180 -21.68 -24.06 13.87
N SER A 181 -22.20 -23.72 12.70
CA SER A 181 -23.51 -24.17 12.23
C SER A 181 -23.57 -25.65 11.85
N LEU A 182 -22.40 -26.29 11.67
CA LEU A 182 -22.31 -27.71 11.35
C LEU A 182 -22.64 -28.57 12.58
N ASN A 183 -23.11 -29.80 12.36
CA ASN A 183 -23.59 -30.68 13.44
C ASN A 183 -22.47 -31.38 14.22
N PHE A 184 -21.53 -30.60 14.80
CA PHE A 184 -20.53 -31.13 15.74
C PHE A 184 -21.17 -31.61 17.05
N ALA A 185 -22.32 -31.04 17.43
CA ALA A 185 -23.06 -31.44 18.62
C ALA A 185 -23.45 -32.93 18.59
N GLY A 186 -23.79 -33.46 17.41
CA GLY A 186 -24.13 -34.87 17.20
C GLY A 186 -22.97 -35.85 17.37
N LEU A 187 -21.71 -35.37 17.40
CA LEU A 187 -20.57 -36.25 17.66
C LEU A 187 -20.56 -36.66 19.14
N SER A 188 -20.45 -37.95 19.42
CA SER A 188 -20.48 -38.45 20.80
C SER A 188 -19.65 -39.73 20.97
N GLY A 189 -18.74 -39.72 21.94
CA GLY A 189 -18.01 -40.93 22.32
C GLY A 189 -18.91 -42.02 22.91
N ALA A 190 -20.12 -41.68 23.40
CA ALA A 190 -21.07 -42.70 23.87
C ALA A 190 -21.60 -43.60 22.75
N ASP A 191 -21.67 -43.07 21.54
CA ASP A 191 -22.23 -43.76 20.38
C ASP A 191 -21.23 -44.73 19.74
N LEU A 192 -19.99 -44.80 20.23
CA LEU A 192 -18.96 -45.73 19.73
C LEU A 192 -19.16 -47.18 20.19
N ALA A 193 -19.88 -47.39 21.29
CA ALA A 193 -20.04 -48.70 21.92
C ALA A 193 -20.94 -49.67 21.12
N ASN A 194 -21.91 -49.13 20.38
CA ASN A 194 -22.82 -49.90 19.53
C ASN A 194 -22.41 -49.76 18.06
N ASP A 195 -22.44 -50.87 17.32
CA ASP A 195 -21.96 -50.91 15.94
C ASP A 195 -22.83 -50.08 14.98
N THR A 196 -24.14 -49.95 15.25
CA THR A 196 -25.06 -49.12 14.43
C THR A 196 -24.79 -47.65 14.65
N THR A 197 -24.77 -47.19 15.90
CA THR A 197 -24.51 -45.78 16.23
C THR A 197 -23.09 -45.37 15.86
N ARG A 198 -22.12 -46.29 15.92
CA ARG A 198 -20.75 -46.04 15.45
C ARG A 198 -20.70 -45.85 13.94
N ALA A 199 -21.50 -46.59 13.17
CA ALA A 199 -21.62 -46.36 11.73
C ALA A 199 -22.24 -45.00 11.42
N ASP A 200 -23.25 -44.57 12.18
CA ASP A 200 -23.85 -43.23 12.06
C ASP A 200 -22.84 -42.12 12.40
N GLN A 201 -22.04 -42.30 13.45
CA GLN A 201 -20.94 -41.39 13.82
C GLN A 201 -19.90 -41.29 12.70
N ASN A 202 -19.52 -42.41 12.08
CA ASN A 202 -18.58 -42.40 10.97
C ASN A 202 -19.14 -41.65 9.75
N ALA A 203 -20.42 -41.86 9.42
CA ALA A 203 -21.08 -41.15 8.33
C ALA A 203 -21.16 -39.64 8.59
N LEU A 204 -21.48 -39.23 9.83
CA LEU A 204 -21.48 -37.83 10.25
C LEU A 204 -20.07 -37.23 10.12
N LEU A 205 -19.03 -37.92 10.61
CA LEU A 205 -17.64 -37.46 10.48
C LEU A 205 -17.20 -37.34 9.02
N SER A 206 -17.59 -38.27 8.14
CA SER A 206 -17.28 -38.14 6.70
C SER A 206 -17.97 -36.93 6.06
N SER A 207 -19.21 -36.63 6.44
CA SER A 207 -19.91 -35.42 6.00
C SER A 207 -19.21 -34.15 6.49
N LEU A 208 -18.92 -34.08 7.80
CA LEU A 208 -18.24 -32.95 8.41
C LEU A 208 -16.85 -32.74 7.81
N HIS A 209 -16.07 -33.81 7.62
CA HIS A 209 -14.75 -33.72 7.01
C HIS A 209 -14.83 -33.16 5.58
N SER A 210 -15.80 -33.62 4.77
CA SER A 210 -16.01 -33.09 3.43
C SER A 210 -16.39 -31.60 3.43
N GLU A 211 -17.26 -31.17 4.35
CA GLU A 211 -17.67 -29.77 4.46
C GLU A 211 -16.52 -28.87 4.94
N VAL A 212 -15.82 -29.30 6.00
CA VAL A 212 -14.64 -28.61 6.55
C VAL A 212 -13.52 -28.51 5.50
N SER A 213 -13.25 -29.58 4.76
CA SER A 213 -12.26 -29.57 3.67
C SER A 213 -12.64 -28.58 2.57
N ALA A 214 -13.92 -28.51 2.19
CA ALA A 214 -14.37 -27.53 1.20
C ALA A 214 -14.20 -26.08 1.69
N VAL A 215 -14.44 -25.82 2.97
CA VAL A 215 -14.21 -24.52 3.60
C VAL A 215 -12.71 -24.19 3.64
N GLN A 216 -11.86 -25.15 3.97
CA GLN A 216 -10.41 -24.98 3.99
C GLN A 216 -9.87 -24.63 2.60
N ASP A 217 -10.25 -25.39 1.57
CA ASP A 217 -9.83 -25.15 0.18
C ASP A 217 -10.26 -23.75 -0.28
N MET A 218 -11.48 -23.33 0.09
CA MET A 218 -11.97 -21.98 -0.18
C MET A 218 -11.09 -20.92 0.49
N TYR A 219 -10.69 -21.11 1.74
CA TYR A 219 -9.82 -20.16 2.45
C TYR A 219 -8.40 -20.15 1.90
N ALA A 220 -7.80 -21.31 1.63
CA ALA A 220 -6.47 -21.42 1.03
C ALA A 220 -6.42 -20.70 -0.34
N SER A 221 -7.39 -20.97 -1.21
CA SER A 221 -7.49 -20.29 -2.52
C SER A 221 -7.69 -18.78 -2.38
N ARG A 222 -8.50 -18.35 -1.40
CA ARG A 222 -8.75 -16.93 -1.15
C ARG A 222 -7.52 -16.22 -0.59
N GLN A 223 -6.78 -16.84 0.33
CA GLN A 223 -5.53 -16.32 0.86
C GLN A 223 -4.49 -16.14 -0.26
N GLU A 224 -4.34 -17.13 -1.13
CA GLU A 224 -3.43 -17.04 -2.28
C GLU A 224 -3.84 -15.89 -3.21
N SER A 225 -5.13 -15.80 -3.55
CA SER A 225 -5.67 -14.73 -4.40
C SER A 225 -5.43 -13.35 -3.81
N LEU A 226 -5.67 -13.16 -2.51
CA LEU A 226 -5.44 -11.88 -1.82
C LEU A 226 -3.95 -11.54 -1.76
N THR A 227 -3.10 -12.53 -1.49
CA THR A 227 -1.63 -12.34 -1.47
C THR A 227 -1.12 -11.91 -2.85
N TYR A 228 -1.60 -12.56 -3.91
CA TYR A 228 -1.29 -12.17 -5.29
C TYR A 228 -1.77 -10.74 -5.62
N GLN A 229 -2.99 -10.38 -5.21
CA GLN A 229 -3.53 -9.04 -5.40
C GLN A 229 -2.73 -7.97 -4.65
N ALA A 230 -2.31 -8.25 -3.41
CA ALA A 230 -1.48 -7.35 -2.62
C ALA A 230 -0.14 -7.06 -3.30
N GLU A 231 0.53 -8.09 -3.85
CA GLU A 231 1.81 -7.92 -4.54
C GLU A 231 1.64 -7.15 -5.86
N ARG A 232 0.54 -7.36 -6.58
CA ARG A 232 0.22 -6.55 -7.77
C ARG A 232 0.03 -5.08 -7.45
N LEU A 233 -0.67 -4.77 -6.37
CA LEU A 233 -0.86 -3.38 -5.92
C LEU A 233 0.48 -2.75 -5.52
N LYS A 234 1.33 -3.50 -4.81
CA LYS A 234 2.68 -3.05 -4.44
C LYS A 234 3.57 -2.79 -5.66
N SER A 235 3.50 -3.65 -6.67
CA SER A 235 4.19 -3.43 -7.95
C SER A 235 3.67 -2.18 -8.65
N GLN A 236 2.34 -1.98 -8.70
CA GLN A 236 1.71 -0.80 -9.28
C GLN A 236 2.15 0.50 -8.58
N SER A 237 2.20 0.53 -7.25
CA SER A 237 2.74 1.70 -6.53
C SER A 237 4.22 1.95 -6.85
N GLY A 238 5.03 0.89 -6.99
CA GLY A 238 6.42 1.03 -7.41
C GLY A 238 6.56 1.67 -8.80
N LEU A 239 5.69 1.30 -9.75
CA LEU A 239 5.64 1.93 -11.07
C LEU A 239 5.22 3.40 -11.00
N LEU A 240 4.26 3.74 -10.13
CA LEU A 240 3.83 5.12 -9.91
C LEU A 240 4.98 5.96 -9.32
N ASP A 241 5.72 5.43 -8.36
CA ASP A 241 6.90 6.10 -7.80
C ASP A 241 8.01 6.30 -8.85
N GLN A 242 8.27 5.30 -9.70
CA GLN A 242 9.20 5.43 -10.82
C GLN A 242 8.75 6.49 -11.83
N ALA A 243 7.44 6.56 -12.14
CA ALA A 243 6.88 7.57 -13.03
C ALA A 243 7.01 9.00 -12.44
N VAL A 244 6.88 9.14 -11.12
CA VAL A 244 7.13 10.41 -10.42
C VAL A 244 8.60 10.82 -10.56
N GLU A 245 9.55 9.91 -10.36
CA GLU A 245 10.98 10.21 -10.50
C GLU A 245 11.38 10.51 -11.96
N ALA A 246 10.84 9.78 -12.93
CA ALA A 246 11.07 10.05 -14.35
C ALA A 246 10.58 11.46 -14.77
N ARG A 247 9.45 11.91 -14.22
CA ARG A 247 8.94 13.28 -14.44
C ARG A 247 9.78 14.35 -13.74
N ARG A 248 10.42 14.04 -12.61
CA ARG A 248 11.35 14.98 -11.95
C ARG A 248 12.61 15.23 -12.77
N GLN A 249 13.07 14.24 -13.53
CA GLN A 249 14.28 14.34 -14.35
C GLN A 249 14.09 15.12 -15.66
N THR A 250 12.87 15.56 -15.99
CA THR A 250 12.57 16.33 -17.21
C THR A 250 12.27 17.81 -16.94
N PRO A 251 13.29 18.64 -16.69
CA PRO A 251 13.34 20.00 -17.18
C PRO A 251 14.27 20.00 -18.41
N THR A 252 13.77 19.64 -19.60
CA THR A 252 14.61 19.56 -20.81
C THR A 252 14.98 20.91 -21.43
N ALA A 253 14.62 22.03 -20.80
CA ALA A 253 15.19 23.32 -21.16
C ALA A 253 15.40 24.14 -19.89
N THR A 254 16.65 24.47 -19.60
CA THR A 254 16.94 25.52 -18.65
C THR A 254 16.45 26.86 -19.25
N VAL A 255 16.13 27.84 -18.41
CA VAL A 255 15.82 29.21 -18.89
C VAL A 255 16.95 29.75 -19.77
N SER A 256 18.18 29.31 -19.51
CA SER A 256 19.34 29.60 -20.35
C SER A 256 19.21 29.01 -21.76
N ASP A 257 18.73 27.78 -21.91
CA ASP A 257 18.52 27.15 -23.23
C ASP A 257 17.38 27.83 -24.00
N LEU A 258 16.30 28.21 -23.30
CA LEU A 258 15.19 28.98 -23.89
C LEU A 258 15.61 30.39 -24.30
N LEU A 259 16.46 31.05 -23.51
CA LEU A 259 17.03 32.35 -23.86
C LEU A 259 18.04 32.24 -25.00
N LEU A 260 18.87 31.18 -25.03
CA LEU A 260 19.75 30.90 -26.16
C LEU A 260 18.93 30.69 -27.43
N ASP A 261 17.86 29.91 -27.38
CA ASP A 261 17.01 29.62 -28.52
C ASP A 261 16.24 30.86 -29.00
N LEU A 262 15.78 31.72 -28.08
CA LEU A 262 15.16 33.00 -28.41
C LEU A 262 16.17 33.98 -29.05
N VAL A 263 17.38 34.06 -28.49
CA VAL A 263 18.46 34.91 -29.03
C VAL A 263 18.95 34.37 -30.37
N LEU A 264 19.05 33.06 -30.56
CA LEU A 264 19.42 32.43 -31.83
C LEU A 264 18.34 32.66 -32.90
N LYS A 265 17.06 32.62 -32.51
CA LYS A 265 15.92 32.86 -33.39
C LYS A 265 15.80 34.32 -33.84
N ASP A 266 16.18 35.27 -32.99
CA ASP A 266 16.08 36.72 -33.27
C ASP A 266 17.37 37.31 -33.85
N SER A 267 18.54 36.70 -33.59
CA SER A 267 19.85 37.15 -34.12
C SER A 267 20.25 36.51 -35.44
N GLY A 268 19.56 35.47 -35.90
CA GLY A 268 19.74 34.90 -37.24
C GLY A 268 21.17 34.45 -37.57
N SER A 269 21.92 33.91 -36.60
CA SER A 269 23.30 33.45 -36.83
C SER A 269 23.44 31.93 -36.81
N LEU A 270 24.03 31.42 -37.88
CA LEU A 270 24.44 30.04 -38.16
C LEU A 270 25.46 29.53 -37.12
N LEU A 271 25.03 28.71 -36.15
CA LEU A 271 25.93 27.78 -35.48
C LEU A 271 25.33 26.38 -35.60
N ASP A 272 26.09 25.52 -36.28
CA ASP A 272 25.83 24.10 -36.46
C ASP A 272 25.87 23.40 -35.09
N GLN A 273 24.73 22.92 -34.60
CA GLN A 273 24.67 22.06 -33.42
C GLN A 273 25.08 20.64 -33.83
N SER A 274 26.38 20.44 -34.04
CA SER A 274 26.98 19.11 -34.03
C SER A 274 28.27 19.12 -33.21
N SER A 275 28.16 18.90 -31.90
CA SER A 275 28.99 18.01 -31.07
C SER A 275 28.57 18.06 -29.61
#